data_AF-X1FEV0-F1
#
_entry.id   AF-X1FEV0-F1
#
_cell.length_a   1.000
_cell.length_b   1.000
_cell.length_c   1.000
_cell.angle_alpha   90.00
_cell.angle_beta   90.00
_cell.angle_gamma   90.00
#
_symmetry.space_group_name_H-M   'P 1'
#
loop_
_entity.id
_entity.type
_entity.pdbx_description
1 polymer ?
#
loop_
_entity_poly.entity_id
_entity_poly.type
_entity_poly.pdbx_seq_one_letter_code
_entity_poly.pdbx_strand_id
1 'polypeptide(L)'
;VQAHAPSQPFLEEFQHFNLSVKQKMWSVDYFHNQINELKPEVLYQQQRTRGSTLVLREPYINKEGFGLYANLVLDGFLMNAMAALDTLAHEIRVLYTFQPVPQDVYIRSIKQRLEDQHPYCTLTKYLSDELTKPWFDPFANYRHCTTHESLVGSNVRYDEALITGDRGQAFITLPDDPRNRPFTYSRNRELKSYCVKIRGSVTDLVRHSYYCIIQDIRVAQNILPIP
;
A
#
# COMPACT_ATOMS: atom_id res chain seq x y z
N VAL A 1 34.89 -29.99 7.07
CA VAL A 1 33.50 -29.57 6.83
C VAL A 1 33.55 -28.45 5.80
N GLN A 2 33.26 -28.76 4.54
CA GLN A 2 33.31 -27.77 3.45
C GLN A 2 32.18 -26.78 3.68
N ALA A 3 32.52 -25.51 3.88
CA ALA A 3 31.57 -24.42 3.78
C ALA A 3 31.09 -24.39 2.33
N HIS A 4 29.88 -24.90 2.06
CA HIS A 4 29.24 -24.63 0.79
C HIS A 4 28.96 -23.14 0.75
N ALA A 5 29.81 -22.41 0.02
CA ALA A 5 29.45 -21.08 -0.44
C ALA A 5 28.06 -21.20 -1.10
N PRO A 6 27.10 -20.32 -0.78
CA PRO A 6 25.80 -20.34 -1.44
C PRO A 6 26.06 -20.38 -2.94
N SER A 7 25.44 -21.32 -3.65
CA SER A 7 25.66 -21.46 -5.08
C SER A 7 25.37 -20.10 -5.72
N GLN A 8 26.30 -19.60 -6.53
CA GLN A 8 26.20 -18.29 -7.18
C GLN A 8 24.81 -17.99 -7.80
N PRO A 9 24.09 -18.99 -8.39
CA PRO A 9 22.72 -18.80 -8.88
C PRO A 9 21.70 -18.37 -7.80
N PHE A 10 21.83 -18.87 -6.58
CA PHE A 10 20.90 -18.56 -5.49
C PHE A 10 21.05 -17.11 -5.00
N LEU A 11 22.28 -16.59 -5.00
CA LEU A 11 22.53 -15.19 -4.65
C LEU A 11 21.98 -14.24 -5.73
N GLU A 12 22.12 -14.60 -7.00
CA GLU A 12 21.52 -13.87 -8.13
C GLU A 12 19.99 -13.87 -8.04
N GLU A 13 19.39 -15.01 -7.70
CA GLU A 13 17.93 -15.13 -7.51
C GLU A 13 17.41 -14.26 -6.35
N PHE A 14 18.12 -14.25 -5.21
CA PHE A 14 17.83 -13.35 -4.09
C PHE A 14 17.88 -11.86 -4.50
N GLN A 15 18.87 -11.48 -5.31
CA GLN A 15 18.96 -10.12 -5.82
C GLN A 15 17.77 -9.76 -6.72
N HIS A 16 17.30 -10.69 -7.57
CA HIS A 16 16.13 -10.47 -8.41
C HIS A 16 14.83 -10.30 -7.61
N PHE A 17 14.64 -11.04 -6.54
CA PHE A 17 13.48 -10.85 -5.65
C PHE A 17 13.52 -9.48 -4.96
N ASN A 18 14.67 -9.08 -4.42
CA ASN A 18 14.85 -7.76 -3.83
C ASN A 18 14.58 -6.62 -4.83
N LEU A 19 15.03 -6.77 -6.08
CA LEU A 19 14.72 -5.82 -7.15
C LEU A 19 13.21 -5.73 -7.41
N SER A 20 12.50 -6.86 -7.39
CA SER A 20 11.06 -6.92 -7.58
C SER A 20 10.30 -6.21 -6.45
N VAL A 21 10.69 -6.43 -5.19
CA VAL A 21 10.12 -5.71 -4.04
C VAL A 21 10.39 -4.22 -4.14
N LYS A 22 11.63 -3.81 -4.46
CA LYS A 22 11.99 -2.40 -4.67
C LYS A 22 11.17 -1.74 -5.76
N GLN A 23 10.93 -2.44 -6.88
CA GLN A 23 10.10 -1.95 -7.95
C GLN A 23 8.65 -1.70 -7.49
N LYS A 24 8.07 -2.61 -6.70
CA LYS A 24 6.73 -2.40 -6.13
C LYS A 24 6.72 -1.23 -5.15
N MET A 25 7.74 -1.09 -4.30
CA MET A 25 7.88 0.05 -3.41
C MET A 25 8.01 1.39 -4.16
N TRP A 26 8.68 1.41 -5.30
CA TRP A 26 8.71 2.59 -6.17
C TRP A 26 7.32 2.97 -6.68
N SER A 27 6.49 1.99 -7.05
CA SER A 27 5.09 2.25 -7.41
C SER A 27 4.26 2.75 -6.21
N VAL A 28 4.49 2.24 -5.01
CA VAL A 28 3.88 2.75 -3.77
C VAL A 28 4.23 4.23 -3.57
N ASP A 29 5.50 4.60 -3.73
CA ASP A 29 5.97 5.98 -3.63
C ASP A 29 5.32 6.88 -4.69
N TYR A 30 5.22 6.40 -5.93
CA TYR A 30 4.54 7.12 -7.02
C TYR A 30 3.09 7.46 -6.66
N PHE A 31 2.28 6.47 -6.29
CA PHE A 31 0.88 6.70 -5.94
C PHE A 31 0.73 7.52 -4.65
N HIS A 32 1.61 7.34 -3.67
CA HIS A 32 1.63 8.19 -2.48
C HIS A 32 1.86 9.66 -2.82
N ASN A 33 2.79 9.96 -3.74
CA ASN A 33 3.02 11.33 -4.20
C ASN A 33 1.79 11.89 -4.93
N GLN A 34 1.15 11.10 -5.78
CA GLN A 34 -0.12 11.47 -6.43
C GLN A 34 -1.21 11.79 -5.39
N ILE A 35 -1.32 10.99 -4.32
CA ILE A 35 -2.27 11.26 -3.21
C ILE A 35 -1.98 12.60 -2.53
N ASN A 36 -0.71 12.92 -2.29
CA ASN A 36 -0.33 14.20 -1.67
C ASN A 36 -0.64 15.39 -2.59
N GLU A 37 -0.52 15.20 -3.89
CA GLU A 37 -0.80 16.19 -4.93
C GLU A 37 -2.28 16.32 -5.30
N LEU A 38 -3.16 15.42 -4.80
CA LEU A 38 -4.60 15.47 -5.07
C LEU A 38 -5.17 16.86 -4.79
N LYS A 39 -5.67 17.47 -5.87
CA LYS A 39 -6.39 18.75 -5.88
C LYS A 39 -7.52 18.64 -6.89
N PRO A 40 -8.74 19.09 -6.54
CA PRO A 40 -9.84 19.14 -7.48
C PRO A 40 -9.58 20.24 -8.52
N GLU A 41 -10.05 20.01 -9.73
CA GLU A 41 -10.05 21.03 -10.78
C GLU A 41 -11.20 22.01 -10.56
N VAL A 42 -10.92 23.31 -10.68
CA VAL A 42 -11.92 24.38 -10.66
C VAL A 42 -12.34 24.66 -12.10
N LEU A 43 -13.62 24.41 -12.38
CA LEU A 43 -14.21 24.55 -13.71
C LEU A 43 -15.08 25.81 -13.78
N TYR A 44 -15.24 26.33 -15.00
CA TYR A 44 -16.08 27.50 -15.28
C TYR A 44 -17.19 27.10 -16.26
N GLN A 45 -18.44 27.40 -15.92
CA GLN A 45 -19.55 27.13 -16.82
C GLN A 45 -19.61 28.23 -17.89
N GLN A 46 -19.49 27.85 -19.16
CA GLN A 46 -19.63 28.77 -20.29
C GLN A 46 -21.10 28.84 -20.73
N GLN A 47 -21.67 30.06 -20.80
CA GLN A 47 -22.94 30.30 -21.49
C GLN A 47 -22.71 31.23 -22.69
N ARG A 48 -23.27 30.84 -23.85
CA ARG A 48 -23.40 31.73 -25.00
C ARG A 48 -24.64 32.59 -24.82
N THR A 49 -24.44 33.88 -24.62
CA THR A 49 -25.52 34.88 -24.71
C THR A 49 -25.89 35.12 -26.18
N ARG A 50 -27.15 35.46 -26.47
CA ARG A 50 -27.58 35.85 -27.83
C ARG A 50 -26.77 37.09 -28.24
N GLY A 51 -25.85 36.92 -29.19
CA GLY A 51 -24.95 37.98 -29.67
C GLY A 51 -23.53 37.85 -29.11
N SER A 52 -22.81 36.79 -29.49
CA SER A 52 -21.34 36.65 -29.48
C SER A 52 -20.54 36.85 -28.18
N THR A 53 -21.13 37.35 -27.08
CA THR A 53 -20.44 37.53 -25.80
C THR A 53 -20.52 36.24 -25.00
N LEU A 54 -19.36 35.64 -24.72
CA LEU A 54 -19.21 34.57 -23.72
C LEU A 54 -19.19 35.20 -22.34
N VAL A 55 -20.11 34.81 -21.47
CA VAL A 55 -20.08 35.18 -20.05
C VAL A 55 -19.64 33.95 -19.26
N LEU A 56 -18.53 34.06 -18.51
CA LEU A 56 -18.08 33.05 -17.56
C LEU A 56 -18.95 33.14 -16.29
N ARG A 57 -19.59 32.04 -15.89
CA ARG A 57 -20.30 31.93 -14.61
C ARG A 57 -19.36 31.67 -13.42
N GLU A 58 -19.95 31.67 -12.23
CA GLU A 58 -19.33 31.28 -10.96
C GLU A 58 -18.53 29.95 -11.08
N PRO A 59 -17.34 29.89 -10.47
CA PRO A 59 -16.52 28.68 -10.47
C PRO A 59 -17.20 27.53 -9.71
N TYR A 60 -17.00 26.30 -10.17
CA TYR A 60 -17.48 25.09 -9.49
C TYR A 60 -16.46 23.95 -9.55
N ILE A 61 -16.65 22.95 -8.69
CA ILE A 61 -15.79 21.76 -8.61
C ILE A 61 -16.59 20.53 -9.05
N ASN A 62 -16.03 19.74 -9.97
CA ASN A 62 -16.57 18.41 -10.30
C ASN A 62 -16.24 17.40 -9.18
N LYS A 63 -17.06 17.38 -8.13
CA LYS A 63 -16.85 16.53 -6.95
C LYS A 63 -16.84 15.03 -7.29
N GLU A 64 -17.71 14.62 -8.21
CA GLU A 64 -17.81 13.21 -8.62
C GLU A 64 -16.56 12.77 -9.37
N GLY A 65 -16.14 13.53 -10.39
CA GLY A 65 -14.90 13.24 -11.12
C GLY A 65 -13.67 13.24 -10.22
N PHE A 66 -13.59 14.18 -9.27
CA PHE A 66 -12.52 14.21 -8.28
C PHE A 66 -12.55 13.00 -7.35
N GLY A 67 -13.73 12.59 -6.87
CA GLY A 67 -13.89 11.39 -6.04
C GLY A 67 -13.49 10.10 -6.78
N LEU A 68 -13.85 9.97 -8.06
CA LEU A 68 -13.42 8.86 -8.92
C LEU A 68 -11.90 8.83 -9.08
N TYR A 69 -11.27 9.98 -9.37
CA TYR A 69 -9.82 10.05 -9.48
C TYR A 69 -9.13 9.72 -8.16
N ALA A 70 -9.62 10.26 -7.03
CA ALA A 70 -9.10 9.92 -5.71
C ALA A 70 -9.19 8.42 -5.38
N ASN A 71 -10.29 7.75 -5.76
CA ASN A 71 -10.39 6.28 -5.65
C ASN A 71 -9.36 5.56 -6.50
N LEU A 72 -9.18 5.98 -7.76
CA LEU A 72 -8.21 5.36 -8.66
C LEU A 72 -6.81 5.41 -8.06
N VAL A 73 -6.40 6.56 -7.54
CA VAL A 73 -5.07 6.74 -6.94
C VAL A 73 -4.96 5.97 -5.61
N LEU A 74 -6.01 5.95 -4.78
CA LEU A 74 -6.05 5.15 -3.55
C LEU A 74 -5.95 3.64 -3.84
N ASP A 75 -6.69 3.13 -4.82
CA ASP A 75 -6.64 1.72 -5.21
C ASP A 75 -5.24 1.36 -5.74
N GLY A 76 -4.68 2.19 -6.62
CA GLY A 76 -3.31 2.04 -7.11
C GLY A 76 -2.29 1.99 -5.97
N PHE A 77 -2.43 2.86 -4.96
CA PHE A 77 -1.58 2.85 -3.77
C PHE A 77 -1.70 1.53 -2.98
N LEU A 78 -2.93 1.13 -2.62
CA LEU A 78 -3.18 -0.06 -1.79
C LEU A 78 -2.81 -1.37 -2.50
N MET A 79 -3.13 -1.48 -3.79
CA MET A 79 -2.75 -2.61 -4.65
C MET A 79 -1.24 -2.79 -4.67
N ASN A 80 -0.48 -1.73 -4.95
CA ASN A 80 0.98 -1.82 -5.04
C ASN A 80 1.62 -2.06 -3.67
N ALA A 81 1.05 -1.49 -2.60
CA ALA A 81 1.53 -1.74 -1.24
C ALA A 81 1.36 -3.20 -0.85
N MET A 82 0.20 -3.81 -1.12
CA MET A 82 -0.01 -5.23 -0.85
C MET A 82 0.83 -6.12 -1.76
N ALA A 83 0.96 -5.77 -3.05
CA ALA A 83 1.82 -6.50 -3.98
C ALA A 83 3.29 -6.50 -3.55
N ALA A 84 3.78 -5.43 -2.91
CA ALA A 84 5.12 -5.41 -2.33
C ALA A 84 5.26 -6.45 -1.21
N LEU A 85 4.26 -6.56 -0.32
CA LEU A 85 4.23 -7.55 0.76
C LEU A 85 4.10 -8.98 0.24
N ASP A 86 3.30 -9.21 -0.79
CA ASP A 86 3.14 -10.54 -1.41
C ASP A 86 4.41 -10.96 -2.16
N THR A 87 5.11 -10.02 -2.79
CA THR A 87 6.42 -10.28 -3.40
C THR A 87 7.45 -10.65 -2.34
N LEU A 88 7.49 -9.93 -1.22
CA LEU A 88 8.32 -10.28 -0.06
C LEU A 88 7.96 -11.66 0.50
N ALA A 89 6.67 -11.99 0.60
CA ALA A 89 6.20 -13.29 1.05
C ALA A 89 6.71 -14.41 0.13
N HIS A 90 6.70 -14.17 -1.18
CA HIS A 90 7.23 -15.12 -2.16
C HIS A 90 8.73 -15.33 -2.01
N GLU A 91 9.48 -14.26 -1.79
CA GLU A 91 10.91 -14.35 -1.52
C GLU A 91 11.18 -15.17 -0.24
N ILE A 92 10.46 -14.89 0.85
CA ILE A 92 10.56 -15.68 2.08
C ILE A 92 10.26 -17.15 1.81
N ARG A 93 9.26 -17.47 0.99
CA ARG A 93 8.95 -18.85 0.59
C ARG A 93 10.09 -19.56 -0.13
N VAL A 94 10.86 -18.83 -0.94
CA VAL A 94 12.03 -19.41 -1.63
C VAL A 94 13.21 -19.56 -0.66
N LEU A 95 13.39 -18.60 0.24
CA LEU A 95 14.50 -18.58 1.19
C LEU A 95 14.35 -19.56 2.36
N TYR A 96 13.13 -19.79 2.83
CA TYR A 96 12.84 -20.69 3.94
C TYR A 96 12.17 -21.93 3.38
N THR A 97 12.82 -23.09 3.49
CA THR A 97 12.23 -24.32 2.97
C THR A 97 10.97 -24.65 3.75
N PHE A 98 9.83 -24.69 3.06
CA PHE A 98 8.54 -25.07 3.64
C PHE A 98 8.07 -26.43 3.14
N GLN A 99 7.59 -27.28 4.04
CA GLN A 99 7.00 -28.58 3.72
C GLN A 99 5.62 -28.75 4.38
N PRO A 100 4.53 -28.99 3.62
CA PRO A 100 4.45 -28.95 2.14
C PRO A 100 4.60 -27.52 1.58
N VAL A 101 4.94 -27.42 0.30
CA VAL A 101 5.03 -26.14 -0.40
C VAL A 101 3.68 -25.40 -0.34
N PRO A 102 3.64 -24.14 0.15
CA PRO A 102 2.40 -23.37 0.24
C PRO A 102 1.77 -23.12 -1.14
N GLN A 103 0.47 -23.36 -1.27
CA GLN A 103 -0.32 -22.98 -2.45
C GLN A 103 -0.54 -21.46 -2.50
N ASP A 104 -0.90 -20.87 -1.37
CA ASP A 104 -1.14 -19.44 -1.23
C ASP A 104 0.08 -18.72 -0.65
N VAL A 105 0.57 -17.74 -1.41
CA VAL A 105 1.79 -16.99 -1.09
C VAL A 105 1.44 -15.54 -0.81
N TYR A 106 0.92 -15.31 0.40
CA TYR A 106 0.62 -13.98 0.94
C TYR A 106 1.41 -13.79 2.22
N ILE A 107 1.68 -12.54 2.60
CA ILE A 107 2.51 -12.27 3.78
C ILE A 107 1.94 -12.91 5.07
N ARG A 108 0.62 -12.96 5.20
CA ARG A 108 -0.07 -13.59 6.34
C ARG A 108 0.06 -15.12 6.33
N SER A 109 -0.07 -15.76 5.15
CA SER A 109 0.07 -17.22 5.05
C SER A 109 1.52 -17.66 5.28
N ILE A 110 2.48 -16.89 4.75
CA ILE A 110 3.91 -17.16 4.96
C ILE A 110 4.33 -16.93 6.41
N LYS A 111 3.81 -15.89 7.07
CA LYS A 111 4.01 -15.69 8.51
C LYS A 111 3.58 -16.93 9.32
N GLN A 112 2.41 -17.49 9.03
CA GLN A 112 1.95 -18.70 9.72
C GLN A 112 2.87 -19.91 9.43
N ARG A 113 3.32 -20.08 8.20
CA ARG A 113 4.26 -21.15 7.83
C ARG A 113 5.61 -21.02 8.54
N LEU A 114 6.10 -19.79 8.71
CA LEU A 114 7.29 -19.49 9.50
C LEU A 114 7.09 -19.84 10.98
N GLU A 115 5.94 -19.51 11.58
CA GLU A 115 5.63 -19.88 12.97
C GLU A 115 5.62 -21.41 13.14
N ASP A 116 5.08 -22.15 12.18
CA ASP A 116 4.96 -23.61 12.27
C ASP A 116 6.31 -24.34 12.10
N GLN A 117 7.16 -23.87 11.19
CA GLN A 117 8.35 -24.61 10.74
C GLN A 117 9.67 -23.97 11.16
N HIS A 118 9.67 -22.65 11.35
CA HIS A 118 10.85 -21.83 11.67
C HIS A 118 10.60 -20.94 12.90
N PRO A 119 10.06 -21.46 14.03
CA PRO A 119 9.55 -20.64 15.14
C PRO A 119 10.61 -19.76 15.83
N TYR A 120 11.88 -20.14 15.71
CA TYR A 120 12.98 -19.48 16.42
C TYR A 120 13.72 -18.42 15.58
N CYS A 121 13.44 -18.34 14.28
CA CYS A 121 14.05 -17.36 13.39
C CYS A 121 13.67 -15.92 13.77
N THR A 122 14.59 -15.01 13.51
CA THR A 122 14.43 -13.58 13.79
C THR A 122 13.25 -13.01 13.00
N LEU A 123 13.13 -13.43 11.73
CA LEU A 123 12.04 -13.00 10.86
C LEU A 123 10.67 -13.43 11.39
N THR A 124 10.55 -14.66 11.91
CA THR A 124 9.29 -15.19 12.45
C THR A 124 8.78 -14.31 13.58
N LYS A 125 9.63 -14.03 14.57
CA LYS A 125 9.27 -13.16 15.70
C LYS A 125 8.85 -11.77 15.24
N TYR A 126 9.62 -11.18 14.31
CA TYR A 126 9.32 -9.86 13.77
C TYR A 126 7.96 -9.81 13.06
N LEU A 127 7.68 -10.76 12.16
CA LEU A 127 6.42 -10.78 11.42
C LEU A 127 5.22 -11.07 12.33
N SER A 128 5.39 -11.91 13.37
CA SER A 128 4.35 -12.14 14.38
C SER A 128 3.98 -10.89 15.15
N ASP A 129 4.97 -10.08 15.53
CA ASP A 129 4.75 -8.82 16.23
C ASP A 129 4.20 -7.74 15.29
N GLU A 130 4.76 -7.60 14.08
CA GLU A 130 4.43 -6.51 13.16
C GLU A 130 3.02 -6.66 12.56
N LEU A 131 2.64 -7.87 12.15
CA LEU A 131 1.34 -8.12 11.51
C LEU A 131 0.16 -8.14 12.49
N THR A 132 0.40 -8.11 13.80
CA THR A 132 -0.64 -7.96 14.83
C THR A 132 -0.89 -6.49 15.19
N LYS A 133 -0.08 -5.55 14.68
CA LYS A 133 -0.26 -4.13 14.93
C LYS A 133 -1.54 -3.59 14.27
N PRO A 134 -2.15 -2.53 14.84
CA PRO A 134 -3.46 -2.02 14.42
C PRO A 134 -3.49 -1.31 13.04
N TRP A 135 -2.44 -1.44 12.24
CA TRP A 135 -2.39 -0.92 10.87
C TRP A 135 -2.74 -2.00 9.84
N PHE A 136 -2.39 -3.26 10.08
CA PHE A 136 -2.37 -4.30 9.05
C PHE A 136 -3.77 -4.76 8.65
N ASP A 137 -4.62 -5.15 9.61
CA ASP A 137 -5.98 -5.61 9.31
C ASP A 137 -6.84 -4.52 8.61
N PRO A 138 -6.86 -3.25 9.07
CA PRO A 138 -7.51 -2.19 8.33
C PRO A 138 -6.96 -2.05 6.90
N PHE A 139 -5.64 -2.05 6.74
CA PHE A 139 -4.99 -1.98 5.43
C PHE A 139 -5.42 -3.11 4.49
N ALA A 140 -5.42 -4.34 4.96
CA ALA A 140 -5.87 -5.50 4.19
C ALA A 140 -7.34 -5.38 3.78
N ASN A 141 -8.21 -4.92 4.68
CA ASN A 141 -9.62 -4.69 4.39
C ASN A 141 -9.81 -3.59 3.35
N TYR A 142 -9.08 -2.47 3.44
CA TYR A 142 -9.14 -1.41 2.43
C TYR A 142 -8.70 -1.93 1.08
N ARG A 143 -7.56 -2.62 0.99
CA ARG A 143 -7.11 -3.22 -0.26
C ARG A 143 -8.18 -4.14 -0.83
N HIS A 144 -8.77 -5.00 -0.01
CA HIS A 144 -9.80 -5.93 -0.50
C HIS A 144 -11.05 -5.20 -1.04
N CYS A 145 -11.50 -4.14 -0.35
CA CYS A 145 -12.67 -3.40 -0.80
C CYS A 145 -12.38 -2.54 -2.04
N THR A 146 -11.22 -1.85 -2.13
CA THR A 146 -10.93 -0.98 -3.28
C THR A 146 -10.82 -1.72 -4.59
N THR A 147 -10.47 -3.02 -4.58
CA THR A 147 -10.47 -3.84 -5.80
C THR A 147 -11.86 -4.15 -6.36
N HIS A 148 -12.92 -3.92 -5.58
CA HIS A 148 -14.29 -4.28 -5.96
C HIS A 148 -15.24 -3.08 -5.98
N GLU A 149 -14.92 -2.02 -5.23
CA GLU A 149 -15.82 -0.88 -5.07
C GLU A 149 -15.08 0.43 -4.76
N SER A 150 -15.75 1.55 -5.07
CA SER A 150 -15.29 2.90 -4.71
C SER A 150 -15.59 3.22 -3.25
N LEU A 151 -14.57 3.69 -2.53
CA LEU A 151 -14.64 4.07 -1.10
C LEU A 151 -14.72 5.59 -0.89
N VAL A 152 -14.06 6.35 -1.77
CA VAL A 152 -14.11 7.81 -1.84
C VAL A 152 -15.31 8.21 -2.69
N GLY A 153 -16.51 8.16 -2.13
CA GLY A 153 -17.71 8.64 -2.83
C GLY A 153 -17.71 10.16 -2.97
N SER A 154 -18.90 10.78 -2.88
CA SER A 154 -19.07 12.24 -2.85
C SER A 154 -18.69 12.89 -1.51
N ASN A 155 -18.15 12.13 -0.55
CA ASN A 155 -17.74 12.63 0.77
C ASN A 155 -16.37 13.34 0.71
N VAL A 156 -16.30 14.37 -0.13
CA VAL A 156 -15.14 15.24 -0.27
C VAL A 156 -15.50 16.63 0.24
N ARG A 157 -14.71 17.13 1.19
CA ARG A 157 -14.81 18.48 1.73
C ARG A 157 -13.71 19.34 1.14
N TYR A 158 -13.97 20.64 0.99
CA TYR A 158 -13.04 21.57 0.38
C TYR A 158 -13.04 22.87 1.16
N ASP A 159 -11.90 23.55 1.21
CA ASP A 159 -11.85 24.94 1.66
C ASP A 159 -12.51 25.86 0.62
N GLU A 160 -13.25 26.89 1.07
CA GLU A 160 -13.83 27.91 0.18
C GLU A 160 -12.75 28.64 -0.64
N ALA A 161 -11.57 28.81 -0.05
CA ALA A 161 -10.38 29.35 -0.71
C ALA A 161 -10.00 28.59 -1.99
N LEU A 162 -10.40 27.32 -2.10
CA LEU A 162 -10.15 26.51 -3.30
C LEU A 162 -11.00 26.99 -4.49
N ILE A 163 -12.22 27.46 -4.23
CA ILE A 163 -13.16 27.94 -5.25
C ILE A 163 -12.76 29.35 -5.73
N THR A 164 -12.17 30.16 -4.86
CA THR A 164 -11.70 31.53 -5.18
C THR A 164 -10.35 31.58 -5.90
N GLY A 165 -9.72 30.42 -6.13
CA GLY A 165 -8.40 30.33 -6.79
C GLY A 165 -7.21 30.51 -5.84
N ASP A 166 -7.45 30.59 -4.53
CA ASP A 166 -6.42 30.57 -3.51
C ASP A 166 -5.96 29.14 -3.19
N ARG A 167 -4.90 28.99 -2.38
CA ARG A 167 -4.30 27.69 -1.99
C ARG A 167 -5.19 26.83 -1.07
N GLY A 168 -6.45 26.61 -1.42
CA GLY A 168 -7.36 25.73 -0.67
C GLY A 168 -6.94 24.25 -0.75
N GLN A 169 -7.39 23.45 0.22
CA GLN A 169 -7.18 22.01 0.24
C GLN A 169 -8.49 21.22 0.10
N ALA A 170 -8.37 19.99 -0.44
CA ALA A 170 -9.43 19.01 -0.42
C ALA A 170 -9.17 17.98 0.68
N PHE A 171 -10.19 17.72 1.49
CA PHE A 171 -10.16 16.75 2.58
C PHE A 171 -11.03 15.56 2.19
N ILE A 172 -10.40 14.40 2.09
CA ILE A 172 -11.06 13.12 1.81
C ILE A 172 -11.03 12.30 3.09
N THR A 173 -12.21 11.96 3.62
CA THR A 173 -12.32 11.10 4.80
C THR A 173 -12.67 9.69 4.38
N LEU A 174 -11.87 8.72 4.82
CA LEU A 174 -12.08 7.30 4.57
C LEU A 174 -13.10 6.71 5.56
N PRO A 175 -13.88 5.68 5.15
CA PRO A 175 -14.81 4.98 6.02
C PRO A 175 -14.13 4.36 7.25
N ASP A 176 -14.82 4.29 8.39
CA ASP A 176 -14.26 3.67 9.61
C ASP A 176 -13.94 2.17 9.41
N ASP A 177 -14.82 1.47 8.69
CA ASP A 177 -14.69 0.11 8.19
C ASP A 177 -15.10 0.07 6.71
N PRO A 178 -14.19 -0.24 5.77
CA PRO A 178 -14.50 -0.23 4.34
C PRO A 178 -15.44 -1.37 3.91
N ARG A 179 -15.70 -2.36 4.76
CA ARG A 179 -16.52 -3.54 4.42
C ARG A 179 -18.02 -3.35 4.66
N ASN A 180 -18.39 -2.38 5.49
CA ASN A 180 -19.74 -2.25 6.02
C ASN A 180 -20.43 -1.00 5.49
N ARG A 181 -21.56 -1.19 4.81
CA ARG A 181 -22.42 -0.11 4.31
C ARG A 181 -23.69 0.03 5.18
N PRO A 182 -24.23 1.25 5.37
CA PRO A 182 -23.68 2.53 4.93
C PRO A 182 -22.38 2.89 5.67
N PHE A 183 -21.45 3.55 4.97
CA PHE A 183 -20.17 3.93 5.56
C PHE A 183 -20.36 4.94 6.71
N THR A 184 -19.62 4.72 7.80
CA THR A 184 -19.46 5.68 8.90
C THR A 184 -18.11 6.37 8.81
N TYR A 185 -17.99 7.57 9.37
CA TYR A 185 -16.77 8.42 9.29
C TYR A 185 -16.39 9.03 10.64
N SER A 186 -16.79 8.37 11.74
CA SER A 186 -16.63 8.85 13.10
C SER A 186 -15.17 9.01 13.53
N ARG A 187 -14.26 8.21 12.95
CA ARG A 187 -12.81 8.26 13.24
C ARG A 187 -12.09 9.37 12.49
N ASN A 188 -12.78 10.08 11.59
CA ASN A 188 -12.22 11.17 10.79
C ASN A 188 -10.86 10.81 10.14
N ARG A 189 -10.77 9.60 9.58
CA ARG A 189 -9.54 9.08 8.98
C ARG A 189 -9.29 9.79 7.65
N GLU A 190 -8.42 10.79 7.66
CA GLU A 190 -8.05 11.54 6.46
C GLU A 190 -7.14 10.69 5.54
N LEU A 191 -7.43 10.73 4.22
CA LEU A 191 -6.79 9.89 3.19
C LEU A 191 -5.26 10.05 3.15
N LYS A 192 -4.74 11.28 3.05
CA LYS A 192 -3.30 11.53 2.91
C LYS A 192 -2.56 11.02 4.14
N SER A 193 -3.05 11.38 5.33
CA SER A 193 -2.51 10.96 6.62
C SER A 193 -2.54 9.44 6.80
N TYR A 194 -3.61 8.79 6.33
CA TYR A 194 -3.70 7.33 6.33
C TYR A 194 -2.65 6.70 5.41
N CYS A 195 -2.55 7.16 4.16
CA CYS A 195 -1.58 6.64 3.19
C CYS A 195 -0.13 6.86 3.61
N VAL A 196 0.20 8.00 4.25
CA VAL A 196 1.53 8.25 4.86
C VAL A 196 1.86 7.18 5.90
N LYS A 197 0.92 6.88 6.81
CA LYS A 197 1.11 5.86 7.85
C LYS A 197 1.28 4.46 7.27
N ILE A 198 0.45 4.09 6.29
CA ILE A 198 0.54 2.78 5.63
C ILE A 198 1.84 2.65 4.86
N ARG A 199 2.24 3.67 4.10
CA ARG A 199 3.52 3.69 3.39
C ARG A 199 4.68 3.45 4.35
N GLY A 200 4.71 4.18 5.46
CA GLY A 200 5.72 4.00 6.51
C GLY A 200 5.76 2.57 7.05
N SER A 201 4.59 2.04 7.42
CA SER A 201 4.47 0.69 7.98
C SER A 201 4.92 -0.40 6.99
N VAL A 202 4.54 -0.29 5.71
CA VAL A 202 4.96 -1.22 4.65
C VAL A 202 6.47 -1.11 4.41
N THR A 203 7.01 0.11 4.38
CA THR A 203 8.45 0.36 4.18
C THR A 203 9.26 -0.26 5.32
N ASP A 204 8.84 -0.05 6.56
CA ASP A 204 9.52 -0.60 7.73
C ASP A 204 9.39 -2.12 7.79
N LEU A 205 8.21 -2.69 7.47
CA LEU A 205 8.03 -4.13 7.35
C LEU A 205 9.00 -4.73 6.33
N VAL A 206 9.07 -4.19 5.13
CA VAL A 206 9.97 -4.67 4.06
C VAL A 206 11.42 -4.57 4.49
N ARG A 207 11.85 -3.38 4.93
CA ARG A 207 13.25 -3.12 5.28
C ARG A 207 13.71 -4.00 6.44
N HIS A 208 12.91 -4.11 7.48
CA HIS A 208 13.29 -4.88 8.66
C HIS A 208 13.19 -6.40 8.40
N SER A 209 12.26 -6.85 7.56
CA SER A 209 12.24 -8.25 7.10
C SER A 209 13.55 -8.63 6.41
N TYR A 210 14.08 -7.79 5.51
CA TYR A 210 15.40 -8.05 4.91
C TYR A 210 16.54 -8.09 5.93
N TYR A 211 16.50 -7.20 6.93
CA TYR A 211 17.47 -7.24 8.01
C TYR A 211 17.40 -8.56 8.79
N CYS A 212 16.20 -9.02 9.14
CA CYS A 212 15.99 -10.30 9.81
C CYS A 212 16.47 -11.48 8.96
N ILE A 213 16.12 -11.51 7.67
CA ILE A 213 16.58 -12.54 6.71
C ILE A 213 18.11 -12.61 6.71
N ILE A 214 18.81 -11.47 6.64
CA ILE A 214 20.28 -11.46 6.67
C ILE A 214 20.82 -12.03 7.99
N GLN A 215 20.18 -11.75 9.13
CA GLN A 215 20.59 -12.36 10.40
C GLN A 215 20.36 -13.87 10.41
N ASP A 216 19.21 -14.32 9.92
CA ASP A 216 18.85 -15.74 9.90
C ASP A 216 19.80 -16.52 8.96
N ILE A 217 20.19 -15.95 7.81
CA ILE A 217 21.23 -16.52 6.92
C ILE A 217 22.58 -16.65 7.64
N ARG A 218 22.98 -15.63 8.42
CA ARG A 218 24.24 -15.68 9.17
C ARG A 218 24.22 -16.75 10.25
N VAL A 219 23.09 -16.91 10.95
CA VAL A 219 22.89 -17.96 11.95
C VAL A 219 22.93 -19.35 11.29
N ALA A 220 22.35 -19.48 10.09
CA ALA A 220 22.43 -20.67 9.25
C ALA A 220 23.81 -20.88 8.58
N GLN A 221 24.86 -20.15 9.00
CA GLN A 221 26.22 -20.25 8.46
C GLN A 221 26.32 -19.99 6.95
N ASN A 222 25.45 -19.13 6.41
CA ASN A 222 25.31 -18.83 4.99
C ASN A 222 24.87 -20.02 4.12
N ILE A 223 24.22 -21.00 4.73
CA ILE A 223 23.54 -22.08 4.02
C ILE A 223 22.20 -21.56 3.51
N LEU A 224 21.95 -21.80 2.23
CA LEU A 224 20.73 -21.43 1.54
C LEU A 224 20.19 -22.62 0.73
N PRO A 225 18.85 -22.81 0.68
CA PRO A 225 17.83 -22.13 1.48
C PRO A 225 18.01 -22.41 3.00
N ILE A 226 17.42 -21.55 3.83
CA ILE A 226 17.47 -21.64 5.30
C ILE A 226 16.69 -22.90 5.72
N PRO A 227 17.37 -23.87 6.37
CA PRO A 227 16.80 -25.17 6.73
C PRO A 227 15.84 -25.10 7.92
#